data_AF-D0IIB1-F1
#
_entry.id   AF-D0IIB1-F1
#
_cell.length_a   1.000
_cell.length_b   1.000
_cell.length_c   1.000
_cell.angle_alpha   90.00
_cell.angle_beta   90.00
_cell.angle_gamma   90.00
#
_symmetry.space_group_name_H-M   'P 1'
#
loop_
_entity.id
_entity.type
_entity.pdbx_description
1 polymer ?
#
loop_
_entity_poly.entity_id
_entity_poly.type
_entity_poly.pdbx_seq_one_letter_code
_entity_poly.pdbx_strand_id
1 'polypeptide(L)'
;MNKYFKCLFAIVIFPLLMLLTGCNSEGAFSESTVKLERIDIVASPIKTRGVSELTLAKGNQQSFEAVGHYSDGTSQAFKDLSALDWDSSDSKVGHFDEPGVLSAVEVGNTTLTATKDGVTSNTVDVNVTAAVITAIQVTPSPVNVAKGQTQQLTATATFSDATSSDVSNSVTWTIDTATATVSSEGLLSAVKVGNTTLTATKDGVTSNTVDVNVTAAVITAIQVTPSPVNVAKGQTQQLTATATFSDATSSDVSNSVTWTIDTATATVSSEGLLSAVKVGNTTLTATKDGVTSNTVDVNVTAAVITAIQVTPSPVNVAKGQTQQLTATATFSDATSSDVSNSVTWTIDTATATVSSEGLLSAVEVGNTTLTATKDGVTSNTVNVNVFDLAGPYIDIFDTGSGKLFTNSPSVAYLDSIGGSATDDSYTESGTYGPSGNFYRFNWTNANVLCTTYNTLSLGGRTNWRLATRDELKVELYDASGNMFTARGWPTSYYCWSATPDGSSYYFVVLINGSVSSLDPSSTVYASCVSNP
;
A
#
# COMPACT_ATOMS: atom_id res chain seq x y z
N MET A 1 25.46 21.64 -37.61
CA MET A 1 24.05 22.00 -37.95
C MET A 1 23.85 23.44 -37.53
N ASN A 2 23.56 24.38 -38.44
CA ASN A 2 22.21 24.77 -38.91
C ASN A 2 21.28 25.21 -37.77
N LYS A 3 20.62 26.37 -37.78
CA LYS A 3 20.53 27.48 -38.78
C LYS A 3 19.89 28.72 -38.07
N TYR A 4 20.38 29.98 -38.25
CA TYR A 4 19.80 31.07 -39.10
C TYR A 4 18.45 31.66 -38.58
N PHE A 5 18.04 32.95 -38.77
CA PHE A 5 18.54 34.09 -39.56
C PHE A 5 17.87 35.46 -39.23
N LYS A 6 18.44 36.55 -39.82
CA LYS A 6 17.87 37.86 -40.27
C LYS A 6 17.84 39.05 -39.28
N CYS A 7 18.04 40.33 -39.65
CA CYS A 7 18.18 41.10 -40.92
C CYS A 7 19.01 42.41 -40.64
N LEU A 8 19.50 43.27 -41.57
CA LEU A 8 19.85 43.22 -43.01
C LEU A 8 20.50 44.57 -43.48
N PHE A 9 21.71 44.54 -44.09
CA PHE A 9 22.30 45.57 -45.01
C PHE A 9 22.64 47.00 -44.44
N ALA A 10 23.56 47.80 -45.00
CA ALA A 10 24.73 47.56 -45.88
C ALA A 10 25.65 48.82 -45.98
N ILE A 11 26.97 48.60 -46.16
CA ILE A 11 27.91 49.21 -47.14
C ILE A 11 27.60 50.67 -47.60
N VAL A 12 28.52 51.64 -47.46
CA VAL A 12 29.54 52.01 -48.49
C VAL A 12 30.87 52.54 -47.91
N ILE A 13 31.92 52.18 -48.63
CA ILE A 13 33.38 52.35 -48.53
C ILE A 13 33.92 53.82 -48.48
N PHE A 14 35.06 53.97 -47.76
CA PHE A 14 36.05 55.08 -47.70
C PHE A 14 36.66 55.46 -49.09
N PRO A 15 37.63 56.40 -49.27
CA PRO A 15 38.27 57.35 -48.35
C PRO A 15 38.34 58.81 -48.88
N LEU A 16 38.89 59.77 -48.12
CA LEU A 16 40.17 60.43 -48.44
C LEU A 16 40.67 61.28 -47.26
N LEU A 17 41.98 61.22 -47.00
CA LEU A 17 42.67 61.85 -45.88
C LEU A 17 43.58 62.97 -46.41
N MET A 18 43.48 64.20 -45.89
CA MET A 18 44.61 65.16 -45.70
C MET A 18 44.15 66.55 -45.23
N LEU A 19 44.53 66.97 -44.02
CA LEU A 19 45.54 68.01 -43.77
C LEU A 19 45.59 68.43 -42.28
N LEU A 20 46.79 68.70 -41.78
CA LEU A 20 47.02 69.27 -40.45
C LEU A 20 46.85 70.79 -40.45
N THR A 21 46.23 71.32 -39.40
CA THR A 21 46.49 72.55 -38.63
C THR A 21 45.22 72.86 -37.80
N GLY A 22 45.27 73.34 -36.56
CA GLY A 22 46.41 73.77 -35.76
C GLY A 22 46.21 75.18 -35.18
N CYS A 23 45.14 75.43 -34.42
CA CYS A 23 45.03 76.62 -33.55
C CYS A 23 43.95 76.48 -32.46
N ASN A 24 44.22 77.12 -31.32
CA ASN A 24 43.51 77.12 -30.03
C ASN A 24 42.02 77.52 -30.06
N SER A 25 41.26 77.00 -29.09
CA SER A 25 40.75 77.85 -27.98
C SER A 25 40.32 76.99 -26.77
N GLU A 26 40.88 77.26 -25.60
CA GLU A 26 40.46 76.70 -24.31
C GLU A 26 39.07 77.23 -23.90
N GLY A 27 38.27 76.45 -23.16
CA GLY A 27 36.99 76.96 -22.65
C GLY A 27 36.01 75.94 -22.08
N ALA A 28 36.17 75.62 -20.79
CA ALA A 28 35.09 75.24 -19.87
C ALA A 28 34.11 74.11 -20.26
N PHE A 29 34.56 72.86 -20.12
CA PHE A 29 33.76 71.84 -19.43
C PHE A 29 34.62 71.24 -18.31
N SER A 30 34.57 71.87 -17.13
CA SER A 30 35.03 71.20 -15.91
C SER A 30 34.03 70.10 -15.61
N GLU A 31 34.46 68.84 -15.70
CA GLU A 31 33.74 67.78 -15.02
C GLU A 31 33.70 68.15 -13.53
N SER A 32 32.50 68.40 -13.00
CA SER A 32 32.29 68.59 -11.57
C SER A 32 32.49 67.24 -10.89
N THR A 33 33.76 66.88 -10.66
CA THR A 33 34.12 65.73 -9.84
C THR A 33 33.43 65.90 -8.50
N VAL A 34 32.60 64.92 -8.14
CA VAL A 34 31.86 64.92 -6.88
C VAL A 34 32.88 64.75 -5.77
N LYS A 35 33.07 65.80 -4.96
CA LYS A 35 34.06 65.83 -3.87
C LYS A 35 33.39 65.46 -2.56
N LEU A 36 34.14 64.76 -1.71
CA LEU A 36 33.79 64.59 -0.31
C LEU A 36 33.96 65.95 0.39
N GLU A 37 32.96 66.41 1.14
CA GLU A 37 32.97 67.70 1.83
C GLU A 37 32.89 67.57 3.35
N ARG A 38 32.19 66.53 3.85
CA ARG A 38 32.11 66.20 5.29
C ARG A 38 32.09 64.68 5.47
N ILE A 39 32.65 64.21 6.58
CA ILE A 39 32.48 62.85 7.08
C ILE A 39 31.80 62.97 8.44
N ASP A 40 30.71 62.22 8.65
CA ASP A 40 30.11 62.06 9.97
C ASP A 40 30.35 60.62 10.46
N ILE A 41 30.99 60.47 11.62
CA ILE A 41 31.17 59.19 12.32
C ILE A 41 30.25 59.10 13.53
N VAL A 42 29.65 57.92 13.73
CA VAL A 42 28.71 57.66 14.82
C VAL A 42 28.83 56.22 15.30
N ALA A 43 28.73 55.99 16.61
CA ALA A 43 28.70 54.64 17.16
C ALA A 43 27.45 53.89 16.68
N SER A 44 27.61 52.70 16.08
CA SER A 44 26.50 51.92 15.57
C SER A 44 26.76 50.40 15.61
N PRO A 45 25.82 49.58 16.10
CA PRO A 45 24.75 50.00 17.01
C PRO A 45 25.38 50.60 18.28
N ILE A 46 24.77 51.63 18.86
CA ILE A 46 25.24 52.16 20.15
C ILE A 46 25.04 51.06 21.21
N LYS A 47 26.12 50.47 21.71
CA LYS A 47 26.06 49.39 22.72
C LYS A 47 25.80 49.93 24.13
N THR A 48 26.08 51.22 24.36
CA THR A 48 25.96 51.90 25.65
C THR A 48 24.86 52.97 25.63
N ARG A 49 24.04 53.07 26.69
CA ARG A 49 22.98 54.08 26.79
C ARG A 49 23.23 54.99 27.99
N GLY A 50 23.14 56.31 27.81
CA GLY A 50 22.75 57.20 28.92
C GLY A 50 23.55 58.46 29.23
N VAL A 51 24.34 59.05 28.33
CA VAL A 51 24.84 60.45 28.46
C VAL A 51 25.10 61.06 27.07
N SER A 52 25.43 62.36 27.01
CA SER A 52 25.80 63.10 25.79
C SER A 52 27.21 62.80 25.26
N GLU A 53 28.03 62.06 25.99
CA GLU A 53 29.36 61.58 25.59
C GLU A 53 29.34 60.05 25.48
N LEU A 54 30.19 59.47 24.62
CA LEU A 54 30.26 58.02 24.46
C LEU A 54 31.10 57.40 25.60
N THR A 55 30.42 56.87 26.62
CA THR A 55 31.11 56.19 27.73
C THR A 55 31.32 54.71 27.40
N LEU A 56 32.53 54.19 27.67
CA LEU A 56 32.91 52.79 27.51
C LEU A 56 33.68 52.28 28.73
N ALA A 57 33.32 51.11 29.26
CA ALA A 57 34.16 50.44 30.26
C ALA A 57 35.48 49.94 29.62
N LYS A 58 36.59 50.07 30.35
CA LYS A 58 37.89 49.48 29.96
C LYS A 58 37.73 47.99 29.60
N GLY A 59 38.24 47.61 28.43
CA GLY A 59 38.17 46.26 27.87
C GLY A 59 36.97 46.00 26.93
N ASN A 60 36.03 46.95 26.79
CA ASN A 60 34.92 46.84 25.84
C ASN A 60 35.29 47.40 24.45
N GLN A 61 34.54 46.94 23.43
CA GLN A 61 34.65 47.38 22.04
C GLN A 61 33.37 48.04 21.51
N GLN A 62 33.50 49.18 20.83
CA GLN A 62 32.39 49.87 20.14
C GLN A 62 32.69 50.02 18.65
N SER A 63 31.72 49.61 17.83
CA SER A 63 31.74 49.74 16.37
C SER A 63 31.17 51.09 15.94
N PHE A 64 31.67 51.62 14.83
CA PHE A 64 31.28 52.91 14.26
C PHE A 64 30.84 52.76 12.81
N GLU A 65 29.83 53.53 12.42
CA GLU A 65 29.50 53.80 11.03
C GLU A 65 30.09 55.17 10.64
N ALA A 66 30.45 55.30 9.37
CA ALA A 66 30.89 56.56 8.78
C ALA A 66 30.00 56.90 7.57
N VAL A 67 29.58 58.16 7.45
CA VAL A 67 28.79 58.68 6.33
C VAL A 67 29.55 59.81 5.65
N GLY A 68 29.80 59.67 4.35
CA GLY A 68 30.36 60.74 3.53
C GLY A 68 29.25 61.62 2.96
N HIS A 69 29.41 62.94 3.08
CA HIS A 69 28.56 63.96 2.45
C HIS A 69 29.33 64.63 1.32
N TYR A 70 28.70 64.75 0.16
CA TYR A 70 29.37 65.11 -1.09
C TYR A 70 28.85 66.42 -1.69
N SER A 71 29.68 67.05 -2.52
CA SER A 71 29.43 68.35 -3.17
C SER A 71 28.24 68.38 -4.16
N ASP A 72 27.66 67.22 -4.48
CA ASP A 72 26.41 67.08 -5.24
C ASP A 72 25.15 67.05 -4.35
N GLY A 73 25.34 67.19 -3.03
CA GLY A 73 24.28 67.10 -2.02
C GLY A 73 23.92 65.67 -1.59
N THR A 74 24.57 64.64 -2.15
CA THR A 74 24.32 63.26 -1.74
C THR A 74 25.02 62.91 -0.43
N SER A 75 24.59 61.82 0.21
CA SER A 75 25.17 61.32 1.45
C SER A 75 25.13 59.80 1.44
N GLN A 76 26.24 59.14 1.72
CA GLN A 76 26.38 57.68 1.60
C GLN A 76 27.21 57.11 2.75
N ALA A 77 26.75 56.00 3.33
CA ALA A 77 27.53 55.25 4.31
C ALA A 77 28.75 54.57 3.63
N PHE A 78 29.92 54.66 4.26
CA PHE A 78 31.11 53.95 3.82
C PHE A 78 30.92 52.45 4.05
N LYS A 79 30.82 51.68 2.95
CA LYS A 79 30.72 50.20 3.00
C LYS A 79 32.05 49.51 3.34
N ASP A 80 33.15 50.22 3.14
CA ASP A 80 34.50 49.79 3.47
C ASP A 80 35.12 50.85 4.38
N LEU A 81 35.23 50.52 5.67
CA LEU A 81 35.75 51.42 6.68
C LEU A 81 37.29 51.49 6.67
N SER A 82 37.98 50.58 5.96
CA SER A 82 39.43 50.63 5.77
C SER A 82 39.87 51.75 4.81
N ALA A 83 38.91 52.33 4.09
CA ALA A 83 39.13 53.48 3.22
C ALA A 83 39.11 54.83 3.97
N LEU A 84 39.04 54.83 5.30
CA LEU A 84 39.26 55.98 6.17
C LEU A 84 40.45 55.72 7.10
N ASP A 85 41.21 56.78 7.39
CA ASP A 85 42.27 56.77 8.40
C ASP A 85 41.66 57.11 9.77
N TRP A 86 41.56 56.12 10.66
CA TRP A 86 40.91 56.24 11.97
C TRP A 86 41.93 56.59 13.05
N ASP A 87 41.73 57.74 13.72
CA ASP A 87 42.64 58.27 14.73
C ASP A 87 41.97 58.41 16.10
N SER A 88 42.78 58.30 17.15
CA SER A 88 42.41 58.48 18.55
C SER A 88 43.45 59.33 19.26
N SER A 89 43.02 60.47 19.81
CA SER A 89 43.91 61.46 20.44
C SER A 89 44.78 60.92 21.58
N ASP A 90 44.34 59.85 22.25
CA ASP A 90 45.15 59.03 23.15
C ASP A 90 44.91 57.54 22.88
N SER A 91 45.84 56.93 22.14
CA SER A 91 45.83 55.51 21.79
C SER A 91 46.08 54.57 22.98
N LYS A 92 46.46 55.07 24.16
CA LYS A 92 46.48 54.28 25.40
C LYS A 92 45.11 54.22 26.04
N VAL A 93 44.32 55.28 25.94
CA VAL A 93 42.93 55.31 26.42
C VAL A 93 42.05 54.44 25.53
N GLY A 94 42.14 54.60 24.20
CA GLY A 94 41.48 53.69 23.27
C GLY A 94 42.09 53.74 21.86
N HIS A 95 42.08 52.60 21.18
CA HIS A 95 42.65 52.45 19.83
C HIS A 95 41.77 51.58 18.94
N PHE A 96 41.91 51.68 17.62
CA PHE A 96 41.17 50.88 16.66
C PHE A 96 41.89 49.55 16.39
N ASP A 97 41.28 48.42 16.80
CA ASP A 97 41.81 47.07 16.52
C ASP A 97 41.61 46.70 15.04
N GLU A 98 40.47 47.14 14.49
CA GLU A 98 40.06 47.00 13.09
C GLU A 98 39.40 48.32 12.64
N PRO A 99 39.34 48.64 11.34
CA PRO A 99 38.77 49.89 10.85
C PRO A 99 37.33 50.10 11.33
N GLY A 100 37.11 51.17 12.10
CA GLY A 100 35.80 51.49 12.70
C GLY A 100 35.43 50.70 13.95
N VAL A 101 36.34 49.91 14.55
CA VAL A 101 36.11 49.21 15.83
C VAL A 101 37.09 49.70 16.89
N LEU A 102 36.61 50.56 17.80
CA LEU A 102 37.39 51.08 18.92
C LEU A 102 37.41 50.07 20.08
N SER A 103 38.61 49.74 20.56
CA SER A 103 38.89 49.07 21.84
C SER A 103 39.28 50.07 22.92
N ALA A 104 38.60 50.01 24.06
CA ALA A 104 38.91 50.81 25.25
C ALA A 104 39.99 50.13 26.11
N VAL A 105 41.12 50.79 26.37
CA VAL A 105 42.35 50.16 26.89
C VAL A 105 42.78 50.70 28.27
N GLU A 106 42.87 52.01 28.47
CA GLU A 106 43.17 52.65 29.76
C GLU A 106 42.10 53.68 30.15
N VAL A 107 41.99 53.95 31.44
CA VAL A 107 40.98 54.86 31.99
C VAL A 107 41.38 56.31 31.68
N GLY A 108 40.49 57.06 31.05
CA GLY A 108 40.75 58.43 30.61
C GLY A 108 39.79 58.85 29.50
N ASN A 109 40.03 60.01 28.90
CA ASN A 109 39.25 60.53 27.79
C ASN A 109 40.10 60.50 26.51
N THR A 110 39.50 60.09 25.39
CA THR A 110 40.07 60.27 24.05
C THR A 110 39.00 60.79 23.10
N THR A 111 39.41 61.53 22.08
CA THR A 111 38.57 61.98 20.98
C THR A 111 38.91 61.19 19.73
N LEU A 112 37.89 60.74 19.02
CA LEU A 112 38.04 59.97 17.77
C LEU A 112 37.80 60.86 16.56
N THR A 113 38.55 60.62 15.49
CA THR A 113 38.23 61.13 14.15
C THR A 113 38.48 60.07 13.10
N ALA A 114 37.88 60.24 11.92
CA ALA A 114 38.21 59.50 10.72
C ALA A 114 38.50 60.49 9.59
N THR A 115 39.62 60.31 8.88
CA THR A 115 40.05 61.21 7.80
C THR A 115 40.10 60.49 6.46
N LYS A 116 39.61 61.15 5.41
CA LYS A 116 39.74 60.68 4.02
C LYS A 116 39.90 61.84 3.06
N ASP A 117 40.82 61.73 2.11
CA ASP A 117 41.06 62.73 1.04
C ASP A 117 41.26 64.17 1.55
N GLY A 118 41.79 64.31 2.77
CA GLY A 118 42.00 65.61 3.45
C GLY A 118 40.78 66.15 4.20
N VAL A 119 39.65 65.45 4.20
CA VAL A 119 38.45 65.75 5.00
C VAL A 119 38.50 64.91 6.28
N THR A 120 38.56 65.58 7.44
CA THR A 120 38.42 64.96 8.76
C THR A 120 36.95 65.00 9.19
N SER A 121 36.52 63.96 9.91
CA SER A 121 35.15 63.86 10.43
C SER A 121 34.84 64.86 11.55
N ASN A 122 33.58 64.86 12.01
CA ASN A 122 33.29 65.31 13.38
C ASN A 122 34.15 64.55 14.40
N THR A 123 34.40 65.17 15.55
CA THR A 123 34.95 64.47 16.72
C THR A 123 33.86 63.65 17.40
N VAL A 124 34.26 62.52 18.00
CA VAL A 124 33.45 61.80 18.99
C VAL A 124 34.26 61.70 20.27
N ASP A 125 33.76 62.32 21.34
CA ASP A 125 34.40 62.28 22.66
C ASP A 125 34.04 60.96 23.36
N VAL A 126 35.07 60.22 23.76
CA VAL A 126 34.97 58.93 24.43
C VAL A 126 35.56 59.01 25.83
N ASN A 127 34.75 58.64 26.82
CA ASN A 127 35.18 58.51 28.20
C ASN A 127 35.35 57.02 28.53
N VAL A 128 36.60 56.57 28.69
CA VAL A 128 36.92 55.21 29.11
C VAL A 128 36.98 55.15 30.64
N THR A 129 36.05 54.41 31.22
CA THR A 129 35.89 54.32 32.67
C THR A 129 36.58 53.08 33.23
N ALA A 130 36.89 53.13 34.53
CA ALA A 130 37.28 51.95 35.31
C ALA A 130 36.06 51.05 35.66
N ALA A 131 34.99 51.10 34.87
CA ALA A 131 33.72 50.52 35.27
C ALA A 131 33.79 49.00 35.34
N VAL A 132 33.38 48.47 36.49
CA VAL A 132 33.29 47.03 36.75
C VAL A 132 31.92 46.53 36.36
N ILE A 133 31.81 45.25 36.00
CA ILE A 133 30.50 44.60 35.83
C ILE A 133 29.75 44.66 37.17
N THR A 134 28.49 45.06 37.13
CA THR A 134 27.58 45.10 38.29
C THR A 134 26.44 44.10 38.19
N ALA A 135 26.07 43.69 36.96
CA ALA A 135 25.10 42.63 36.70
C ALA A 135 25.38 41.94 35.36
N ILE A 136 24.90 40.71 35.20
CA ILE A 136 24.82 40.01 33.91
C ILE A 136 23.39 39.49 33.75
N GLN A 137 22.79 39.69 32.58
CA GLN A 137 21.47 39.17 32.21
C GLN A 137 21.61 38.24 31.02
N VAL A 138 21.18 36.99 31.17
CA VAL A 138 21.08 36.01 30.07
C VAL A 138 19.66 36.03 29.51
N THR A 139 19.55 36.00 28.19
CA THR A 139 18.28 35.90 27.44
C THR A 139 18.39 34.88 26.31
N PRO A 140 17.29 34.21 25.90
CA PRO A 140 15.99 34.17 26.57
C PRO A 140 16.04 33.47 27.94
N SER A 141 15.08 33.77 28.81
CA SER A 141 14.84 33.07 30.07
C SER A 141 13.34 33.09 30.37
N PRO A 142 12.67 31.94 30.61
CA PRO A 142 13.21 30.57 30.57
C PRO A 142 13.50 30.08 29.13
N VAL A 143 14.16 28.92 29.02
CA VAL A 143 14.42 28.20 27.77
C VAL A 143 13.61 26.92 27.74
N ASN A 144 12.88 26.66 26.64
CA ASN A 144 12.22 25.38 26.39
C ASN A 144 12.73 24.83 25.04
N VAL A 145 13.30 23.64 25.04
CA VAL A 145 13.98 23.06 23.85
C VAL A 145 13.80 21.54 23.82
N ALA A 146 13.59 20.96 22.63
CA ALA A 146 13.48 19.51 22.48
C ALA A 146 14.85 18.83 22.46
N LYS A 147 14.95 17.60 22.98
CA LYS A 147 16.19 16.81 22.91
C LYS A 147 16.71 16.70 21.46
N GLY A 148 18.01 16.96 21.27
CA GLY A 148 18.66 17.00 19.97
C GLY A 148 18.57 18.35 19.23
N GLN A 149 17.79 19.30 19.73
CA GLN A 149 17.73 20.68 19.19
C GLN A 149 18.66 21.62 19.98
N THR A 150 18.87 22.81 19.41
CA THR A 150 19.70 23.87 19.98
C THR A 150 18.92 25.17 20.18
N GLN A 151 19.43 26.06 21.04
CA GLN A 151 18.92 27.40 21.28
C GLN A 151 20.09 28.37 21.49
N GLN A 152 20.13 29.47 20.74
CA GLN A 152 21.12 30.52 20.97
C GLN A 152 20.75 31.32 22.24
N LEU A 153 21.74 31.59 23.09
CA LEU A 153 21.64 32.48 24.25
C LEU A 153 22.48 33.74 24.03
N THR A 154 22.12 34.82 24.72
CA THR A 154 22.86 36.08 24.77
C THR A 154 23.03 36.51 26.22
N ALA A 155 24.27 36.76 26.65
CA ALA A 155 24.60 37.30 27.96
C ALA A 155 25.00 38.79 27.84
N THR A 156 24.23 39.67 28.45
CA THR A 156 24.47 41.12 28.47
C THR A 156 24.98 41.55 29.84
N ALA A 157 26.18 42.14 29.91
CA ALA A 157 26.70 42.76 31.11
C ALA A 157 26.20 44.19 31.26
N THR A 158 25.95 44.61 32.50
CA THR A 158 25.74 46.01 32.91
C THR A 158 26.92 46.43 33.77
N PHE A 159 27.42 47.65 33.57
CA PHE A 159 28.62 48.18 34.22
C PHE A 159 28.27 49.26 35.26
N SER A 160 29.23 49.58 36.14
CA SER A 160 29.04 50.55 37.24
C SER A 160 28.84 52.01 36.80
N ASP A 161 29.10 52.32 35.53
CA ASP A 161 28.81 53.60 34.85
C ASP A 161 27.45 53.59 34.11
N ALA A 162 26.61 52.58 34.38
CA ALA A 162 25.33 52.31 33.73
C ALA A 162 25.40 51.94 32.23
N THR A 163 26.59 51.72 31.68
CA THR A 163 26.74 51.18 30.32
C THR A 163 26.43 49.67 30.26
N SER A 164 26.29 49.12 29.05
CA SER A 164 26.03 47.69 28.80
C SER A 164 26.84 47.14 27.64
N SER A 165 27.08 45.83 27.59
CA SER A 165 27.67 45.15 26.42
C SER A 165 27.22 43.69 26.34
N ASP A 166 27.13 43.15 25.13
CA ASP A 166 27.13 41.69 24.92
C ASP A 166 28.50 41.14 25.35
N VAL A 167 28.47 40.10 26.19
CA VAL A 167 29.63 39.41 26.74
C VAL A 167 29.57 37.90 26.50
N SER A 168 28.66 37.41 25.66
CA SER A 168 28.35 35.98 25.43
C SER A 168 29.58 35.12 25.15
N ASN A 169 30.53 35.65 24.37
CA ASN A 169 31.78 34.96 23.99
C ASN A 169 32.89 35.06 25.05
N SER A 170 32.62 35.68 26.21
CA SER A 170 33.60 35.99 27.25
C SER A 170 33.12 35.68 28.68
N VAL A 171 31.93 35.10 28.82
CA VAL A 171 31.41 34.56 30.07
C VAL A 171 31.75 33.09 30.21
N THR A 172 31.99 32.64 31.44
CA THR A 172 32.01 31.21 31.77
C THR A 172 30.58 30.74 31.96
N TRP A 173 30.05 30.02 30.98
CA TRP A 173 28.74 29.37 31.09
C TRP A 173 28.81 28.15 32.03
N THR A 174 27.80 27.99 32.88
CA THR A 174 27.67 26.88 33.84
C THR A 174 26.27 26.28 33.74
N ILE A 175 26.19 24.96 33.56
CA ILE A 175 24.95 24.17 33.42
C ILE A 175 25.23 22.70 33.80
N ASP A 176 24.21 21.93 34.20
CA ASP A 176 24.33 20.47 34.29
C ASP A 176 24.42 19.84 32.88
N THR A 177 25.63 19.41 32.52
CA THR A 177 25.94 18.77 31.24
C THR A 177 25.28 17.41 31.03
N ALA A 178 24.72 16.79 32.09
CA ALA A 178 23.89 15.60 31.94
C ALA A 178 22.51 15.91 31.30
N THR A 179 22.07 17.17 31.35
CA THR A 179 20.78 17.64 30.82
C THR A 179 20.94 18.43 29.53
N ALA A 180 21.86 19.40 29.49
CA ALA A 180 22.17 20.20 28.29
C ALA A 180 23.60 20.76 28.34
N THR A 181 24.21 21.00 27.19
CA THR A 181 25.51 21.68 27.05
C THR A 181 25.33 23.07 26.46
N VAL A 182 26.37 23.91 26.51
CA VAL A 182 26.40 25.24 25.89
C VAL A 182 27.81 25.53 25.41
N SER A 183 27.95 26.08 24.19
CA SER A 183 29.24 26.44 23.61
C SER A 183 29.81 27.74 24.19
N SER A 184 31.07 28.05 23.89
CA SER A 184 31.71 29.34 24.23
C SER A 184 30.93 30.54 23.68
N GLU A 185 30.23 30.37 22.56
CA GLU A 185 29.44 31.39 21.86
C GLU A 185 27.98 31.44 22.35
N GLY A 186 27.63 30.72 23.42
CA GLY A 186 26.28 30.70 23.99
C GLY A 186 25.26 29.81 23.26
N LEU A 187 25.69 28.90 22.37
CA LEU A 187 24.78 27.96 21.71
C LEU A 187 24.47 26.78 22.64
N LEU A 188 23.28 26.79 23.26
CA LEU A 188 22.77 25.69 24.09
C LEU A 188 22.35 24.50 23.23
N SER A 189 22.69 23.29 23.64
CA SER A 189 22.34 22.03 22.98
C SER A 189 21.69 21.05 23.97
N ALA A 190 20.51 20.54 23.63
CA ALA A 190 19.68 19.74 24.53
C ALA A 190 20.05 18.23 24.48
N VAL A 191 20.54 17.67 25.60
CA VAL A 191 21.12 16.32 25.66
C VAL A 191 20.14 15.28 26.21
N LYS A 192 19.42 15.60 27.29
CA LYS A 192 18.54 14.66 28.00
C LYS A 192 17.29 15.36 28.51
N VAL A 193 16.16 14.67 28.41
CA VAL A 193 14.86 15.14 28.92
C VAL A 193 14.93 15.39 30.43
N GLY A 194 14.51 16.58 30.85
CA GLY A 194 14.56 17.03 32.24
C GLY A 194 14.74 18.54 32.37
N ASN A 195 14.86 19.00 33.61
CA ASN A 195 15.01 20.41 33.95
C ASN A 195 16.42 20.65 34.51
N THR A 196 17.05 21.74 34.08
CA THR A 196 18.31 22.22 34.64
C THR A 196 18.31 23.74 34.71
N THR A 197 19.28 24.31 35.40
CA THR A 197 19.49 25.75 35.51
C THR A 197 20.83 26.13 34.90
N LEU A 198 20.85 27.20 34.13
CA LEU A 198 22.05 27.77 33.53
C LEU A 198 22.36 29.14 34.13
N THR A 199 23.65 29.44 34.31
CA THR A 199 24.18 30.76 34.65
C THR A 199 25.40 31.10 33.80
N ALA A 200 25.67 32.38 33.65
CA ALA A 200 26.89 32.92 33.04
C ALA A 200 27.66 33.73 34.09
N THR A 201 28.97 33.52 34.22
CA THR A 201 29.81 34.26 35.19
C THR A 201 30.99 34.94 34.49
N LYS A 202 31.23 36.22 34.78
CA LYS A 202 32.40 36.98 34.33
C LYS A 202 32.82 37.96 35.42
N ASP A 203 34.13 38.11 35.63
CA ASP A 203 34.74 39.03 36.62
C ASP A 203 34.16 38.91 38.05
N GLY A 204 33.76 37.70 38.44
CA GLY A 204 33.15 37.39 39.75
C GLY A 204 31.65 37.70 39.84
N VAL A 205 31.04 38.30 38.81
CA VAL A 205 29.59 38.53 38.72
C VAL A 205 28.93 37.35 38.01
N THR A 206 27.93 36.76 38.66
CA THR A 206 27.07 35.71 38.08
C THR A 206 25.75 36.32 37.60
N SER A 207 25.23 35.80 36.50
CA SER A 207 23.98 36.24 35.90
C SER A 207 22.74 35.88 36.73
N ASN A 208 21.57 36.32 36.29
CA ASN A 208 20.32 35.64 36.64
C ASN A 208 20.43 34.13 36.32
N THR A 209 19.70 33.32 37.08
CA THR A 209 19.43 31.93 36.73
C THR A 209 18.51 31.87 35.50
N VAL A 210 18.81 30.96 34.58
CA VAL A 210 17.95 30.61 33.45
C VAL A 210 17.43 29.20 33.67
N ASP A 211 16.11 29.05 33.79
CA ASP A 211 15.48 27.73 33.82
C ASP A 211 15.48 27.14 32.40
N VAL A 212 16.09 25.98 32.24
CA VAL A 212 16.17 25.23 30.98
C VAL A 212 15.34 23.96 31.12
N ASN A 213 14.28 23.87 30.32
CA ASN A 213 13.39 22.72 30.25
C ASN A 213 13.64 21.96 28.94
N VAL A 214 14.24 20.77 29.03
CA VAL A 214 14.47 19.88 27.90
C VAL A 214 13.30 18.92 27.76
N THR A 215 12.52 19.06 26.69
CA THR A 215 11.40 18.17 26.35
C THR A 215 11.86 16.96 25.55
N ALA A 216 10.96 15.98 25.36
CA ALA A 216 11.22 14.83 24.49
C ALA A 216 11.62 15.25 23.07
N ALA A 217 12.37 14.39 22.37
CA ALA A 217 12.73 14.63 20.98
C ALA A 217 11.45 14.68 20.10
N VAL A 218 11.47 15.53 19.08
CA VAL A 218 10.33 15.72 18.16
C VAL A 218 10.54 14.94 16.87
N ILE A 219 9.45 14.53 16.21
CA ILE A 219 9.51 13.85 14.92
C ILE A 219 10.04 14.84 13.85
N THR A 220 10.99 14.39 13.04
CA THR A 220 11.56 15.14 11.92
C THR A 220 11.20 14.54 10.56
N ALA A 221 10.95 13.23 10.50
CA ALA A 221 10.49 12.52 9.31
C ALA A 221 9.67 11.28 9.68
N ILE A 222 8.81 10.82 8.76
CA ILE A 222 8.13 9.52 8.84
C ILE A 222 8.36 8.78 7.52
N GLN A 223 8.73 7.50 7.61
CA GLN A 223 8.87 6.61 6.45
C GLN A 223 7.91 5.44 6.59
N VAL A 224 7.06 5.23 5.59
CA VAL A 224 6.18 4.06 5.48
C VAL A 224 6.83 3.00 4.59
N THR A 225 6.79 1.74 5.01
CA THR A 225 7.22 0.57 4.24
C THR A 225 6.19 -0.57 4.34
N PRO A 226 6.12 -1.49 3.35
CA PRO A 226 6.74 -1.43 2.04
C PRO A 226 6.19 -0.29 1.16
N SER A 227 6.97 0.11 0.16
CA SER A 227 6.57 1.09 -0.86
C SER A 227 7.33 0.78 -2.16
N PRO A 228 6.66 0.54 -3.30
CA PRO A 228 5.21 0.49 -3.50
C PRO A 228 4.56 -0.77 -2.89
N VAL A 229 3.22 -0.79 -2.85
CA VAL A 229 2.39 -1.94 -2.45
C VAL A 229 1.66 -2.50 -3.68
N ASN A 230 1.72 -3.81 -3.88
CA ASN A 230 0.92 -4.53 -4.87
C ASN A 230 0.13 -5.62 -4.14
N VAL A 231 -1.20 -5.61 -4.24
CA VAL A 231 -2.08 -6.51 -3.47
C VAL A 231 -3.32 -6.88 -4.28
N ALA A 232 -3.73 -8.15 -4.24
CA ALA A 232 -4.95 -8.59 -4.91
C ALA A 232 -6.20 -8.17 -4.13
N LYS A 233 -7.31 -7.85 -4.83
CA LYS A 233 -8.59 -7.56 -4.19
C LYS A 233 -8.98 -8.67 -3.19
N GLY A 234 -9.36 -8.28 -1.97
CA GLY A 234 -9.69 -9.19 -0.86
C GLY A 234 -8.49 -9.65 -0.02
N GLN A 235 -7.25 -9.40 -0.46
CA GLN A 235 -6.05 -9.64 0.34
C GLN A 235 -5.65 -8.41 1.18
N THR A 236 -4.75 -8.63 2.13
CA THR A 236 -4.21 -7.61 3.03
C THR A 236 -2.69 -7.50 2.92
N GLN A 237 -2.15 -6.33 3.30
CA GLN A 237 -0.71 -6.09 3.42
C GLN A 237 -0.44 -5.28 4.69
N GLN A 238 0.45 -5.76 5.55
CA GLN A 238 0.91 -4.99 6.70
C GLN A 238 1.84 -3.86 6.27
N LEU A 239 1.60 -2.65 6.77
CA LEU A 239 2.48 -1.49 6.64
C LEU A 239 3.18 -1.21 7.97
N THR A 240 4.35 -0.58 7.92
CA THR A 240 5.07 -0.05 9.08
C THR A 240 5.39 1.42 8.83
N ALA A 241 5.03 2.30 9.76
CA ALA A 241 5.42 3.70 9.76
C ALA A 241 6.52 3.93 10.80
N THR A 242 7.73 4.24 10.36
CA THR A 242 8.88 4.54 11.22
C THR A 242 9.10 6.04 11.30
N ALA A 243 9.05 6.61 12.51
CA ALA A 243 9.44 8.00 12.75
C ALA A 243 10.94 8.11 12.98
N THR A 244 11.55 9.17 12.46
CA THR A 244 12.89 9.65 12.84
C THR A 244 12.72 10.89 13.73
N PHE A 245 13.52 10.98 14.79
CA PHE A 245 13.44 12.06 15.78
C PHE A 245 14.61 13.05 15.65
N SER A 246 14.48 14.22 16.29
CA SER A 246 15.50 15.28 16.33
C SER A 246 16.83 14.87 16.97
N ASP A 247 16.84 13.80 17.77
CA ASP A 247 18.05 13.21 18.36
C ASP A 247 18.65 12.06 17.53
N ALA A 248 18.24 11.95 16.26
CA ALA A 248 18.60 10.90 15.30
C ALA A 248 18.19 9.46 15.69
N THR A 249 17.39 9.27 16.74
CA THR A 249 16.75 7.98 17.02
C THR A 249 15.57 7.72 16.09
N SER A 250 15.10 6.48 16.04
CA SER A 250 13.90 6.10 15.30
C SER A 250 13.01 5.14 16.10
N SER A 251 11.71 5.12 15.77
CA SER A 251 10.73 4.25 16.42
C SER A 251 9.58 3.90 15.49
N ASP A 252 9.00 2.71 15.67
CA ASP A 252 7.75 2.33 15.02
C ASP A 252 6.58 3.14 15.64
N VAL A 253 5.89 3.89 14.81
CA VAL A 253 4.76 4.74 15.16
C VAL A 253 3.45 4.29 14.49
N SER A 254 3.42 3.11 13.85
CA SER A 254 2.29 2.59 13.04
C SER A 254 0.95 2.70 13.75
N ASN A 255 0.91 2.39 15.05
CA ASN A 255 -0.30 2.40 15.90
C ASN A 255 -0.68 3.82 16.41
N SER A 256 -0.02 4.86 15.91
CA SER A 256 -0.16 6.25 16.41
C SER A 256 -0.10 7.32 15.31
N VAL A 257 0.02 6.92 14.04
CA VAL A 257 -0.13 7.80 12.88
C VAL A 257 -1.59 7.84 12.43
N THR A 258 -1.99 8.96 11.82
CA THR A 258 -3.22 9.05 11.04
C THR A 258 -2.92 8.59 9.62
N TRP A 259 -3.41 7.40 9.25
CA TRP A 259 -3.30 6.89 7.89
C TRP A 259 -4.34 7.54 6.97
N THR A 260 -3.94 7.90 5.74
CA THR A 260 -4.80 8.53 4.71
C THR A 260 -4.67 7.79 3.38
N ILE A 261 -5.80 7.42 2.76
CA ILE A 261 -5.90 6.66 1.51
C ILE A 261 -7.31 6.86 0.89
N ASP A 262 -7.48 6.66 -0.42
CA ASP A 262 -8.82 6.53 -1.02
C ASP A 262 -9.49 5.20 -0.61
N THR A 263 -10.46 5.30 0.29
CA THR A 263 -11.23 4.16 0.82
C THR A 263 -12.11 3.47 -0.22
N ALA A 264 -12.36 4.08 -1.39
CA ALA A 264 -13.01 3.40 -2.50
C ALA A 264 -12.11 2.36 -3.17
N THR A 265 -10.79 2.46 -2.98
CA THR A 265 -9.76 1.57 -3.57
C THR A 265 -9.20 0.60 -2.53
N ALA A 266 -8.79 1.10 -1.35
CA ALA A 266 -8.30 0.28 -0.25
C ALA A 266 -8.49 0.98 1.12
N THR A 267 -8.62 0.21 2.19
CA THR A 267 -8.69 0.71 3.57
C THR A 267 -7.43 0.35 4.35
N VAL A 268 -7.17 0.99 5.48
CA VAL A 268 -6.04 0.67 6.37
C VAL A 268 -6.46 0.83 7.83
N SER A 269 -6.09 -0.13 8.69
CA SER A 269 -6.43 -0.10 10.12
C SER A 269 -5.55 0.87 10.91
N SER A 270 -5.90 1.14 12.17
CA SER A 270 -5.07 1.91 13.10
C SER A 270 -3.67 1.32 13.28
N GLU A 271 -3.50 0.02 13.09
CA GLU A 271 -2.25 -0.73 13.22
C GLU A 271 -1.49 -0.84 11.88
N GLY A 272 -1.93 -0.16 10.82
CA GLY A 272 -1.28 -0.19 9.51
C GLY A 272 -1.61 -1.41 8.64
N LEU A 273 -2.63 -2.21 8.97
CA LEU A 273 -3.05 -3.32 8.11
C LEU A 273 -3.89 -2.78 6.95
N LEU A 274 -3.31 -2.75 5.75
CA LEU A 274 -4.00 -2.37 4.51
C LEU A 274 -4.85 -3.53 3.99
N SER A 275 -6.06 -3.25 3.54
CA SER A 275 -7.02 -4.20 2.96
C SER A 275 -7.50 -3.72 1.59
N ALA A 276 -7.39 -4.57 0.57
CA ALA A 276 -7.66 -4.22 -0.81
C ALA A 276 -9.15 -4.37 -1.19
N VAL A 277 -9.82 -3.27 -1.55
CA VAL A 277 -11.29 -3.22 -1.73
C VAL A 277 -11.70 -3.29 -3.20
N LYS A 278 -11.05 -2.52 -4.08
CA LYS A 278 -11.42 -2.37 -5.49
C LYS A 278 -10.18 -2.29 -6.37
N VAL A 279 -10.23 -2.95 -7.52
CA VAL A 279 -9.18 -2.90 -8.55
C VAL A 279 -8.95 -1.46 -9.00
N GLY A 280 -7.68 -1.02 -8.98
CA GLY A 280 -7.28 0.34 -9.28
C GLY A 280 -6.01 0.77 -8.55
N ASN A 281 -5.66 2.04 -8.67
CA ASN A 281 -4.46 2.62 -8.07
C ASN A 281 -4.86 3.77 -7.13
N THR A 282 -4.25 3.82 -5.96
CA THR A 282 -4.37 4.92 -4.99
C THR A 282 -2.99 5.21 -4.38
N THR A 283 -2.83 6.40 -3.81
CA THR A 283 -1.71 6.71 -2.93
C THR A 283 -2.12 6.61 -1.46
N LEU A 284 -1.15 6.35 -0.59
CA LEU A 284 -1.30 6.35 0.86
C LEU A 284 -0.22 7.22 1.53
N THR A 285 -0.58 7.88 2.62
CA THR A 285 0.34 8.59 3.53
C THR A 285 -0.01 8.33 4.99
N ALA A 286 0.96 8.55 5.87
CA ALA A 286 0.81 8.54 7.32
C ALA A 286 1.24 9.89 7.90
N THR A 287 0.44 10.47 8.80
CA THR A 287 0.72 11.78 9.42
C THR A 287 0.69 11.70 10.94
N LYS A 288 1.68 12.29 11.61
CA LYS A 288 1.74 12.42 13.08
C LYS A 288 2.50 13.69 13.46
N ASP A 289 2.02 14.39 14.49
CA ASP A 289 2.63 15.62 15.02
C ASP A 289 2.93 16.69 13.94
N GLY A 290 2.08 16.77 12.91
CA GLY A 290 2.23 17.66 11.75
C GLY A 290 3.18 17.16 10.65
N VAL A 291 3.99 16.14 10.92
CA VAL A 291 4.87 15.51 9.93
C VAL A 291 4.09 14.48 9.12
N THR A 292 4.21 14.54 7.80
CA THR A 292 3.62 13.56 6.86
C THR A 292 4.71 12.71 6.24
N SER A 293 4.42 11.43 6.03
CA SER A 293 5.35 10.46 5.45
C SER A 293 5.65 10.70 3.97
N ASN A 294 6.57 9.89 3.42
CA ASN A 294 6.58 9.62 1.99
C ASN A 294 5.20 9.15 1.51
N THR A 295 4.89 9.43 0.24
CA THR A 295 3.76 8.83 -0.45
C THR A 295 4.08 7.37 -0.80
N VAL A 296 3.10 6.48 -0.59
CA VAL A 296 3.17 5.06 -0.97
C VAL A 296 2.19 4.83 -2.11
N ASP A 297 2.69 4.34 -3.24
CA ASP A 297 1.83 3.90 -4.35
C ASP A 297 1.23 2.53 -4.02
N VAL A 298 -0.10 2.42 -4.07
CA VAL A 298 -0.86 1.20 -3.83
C VAL A 298 -1.56 0.78 -5.13
N ASN A 299 -1.22 -0.41 -5.61
CA ASN A 299 -1.80 -1.02 -6.80
C ASN A 299 -2.64 -2.24 -6.39
N VAL A 300 -3.97 -2.13 -6.55
CA VAL A 300 -4.92 -3.22 -6.28
C VAL A 300 -5.20 -3.98 -7.58
N THR A 301 -4.75 -5.23 -7.65
CA THR A 301 -5.00 -6.12 -8.79
C THR A 301 -6.31 -6.88 -8.64
N ALA A 302 -6.73 -7.57 -9.70
CA ALA A 302 -7.90 -8.46 -9.67
C ALA A 302 -7.79 -9.52 -8.56
N ALA A 303 -8.94 -9.99 -8.06
CA ALA A 303 -8.97 -11.09 -7.10
C ALA A 303 -8.37 -12.36 -7.73
N VAL A 304 -7.60 -13.11 -6.95
CA VAL A 304 -6.91 -14.32 -7.39
C VAL A 304 -7.66 -15.57 -6.92
N ILE A 305 -7.55 -16.67 -7.67
CA ILE A 305 -8.15 -17.95 -7.27
C ILE A 305 -7.45 -18.46 -6.00
N THR A 306 -8.22 -18.86 -4.99
CA THR A 306 -7.73 -19.46 -3.74
C THR A 306 -8.08 -20.95 -3.62
N ALA A 307 -9.16 -21.39 -4.27
CA ALA A 307 -9.56 -22.79 -4.35
C ALA A 307 -10.36 -23.07 -5.64
N ILE A 308 -10.37 -24.33 -6.07
CA ILE A 308 -11.27 -24.83 -7.12
C ILE A 308 -12.00 -26.06 -6.57
N GLN A 309 -13.30 -26.13 -6.74
CA GLN A 309 -14.11 -27.29 -6.37
C GLN A 309 -14.83 -27.83 -7.62
N VAL A 310 -14.58 -29.09 -7.96
CA VAL A 310 -15.31 -29.82 -8.99
C VAL A 310 -16.48 -30.57 -8.36
N THR A 311 -17.65 -30.47 -8.99
CA THR A 311 -18.87 -31.18 -8.62
C THR A 311 -19.56 -31.78 -9.85
N PRO A 312 -20.31 -32.90 -9.73
CA PRO A 312 -20.40 -33.77 -8.56
C PRO A 312 -19.09 -34.49 -8.23
N SER A 313 -18.95 -34.96 -6.99
CA SER A 313 -17.86 -35.84 -6.54
C SER A 313 -18.36 -36.71 -5.38
N PRO A 314 -18.23 -38.05 -5.43
CA PRO A 314 -17.70 -38.85 -6.54
C PRO A 314 -18.63 -38.86 -7.76
N VAL A 315 -18.13 -39.37 -8.89
CA VAL A 315 -18.89 -39.63 -10.12
C VAL A 315 -19.05 -41.14 -10.29
N ASN A 316 -20.29 -41.60 -10.45
CA ASN A 316 -20.61 -42.97 -10.85
C ASN A 316 -21.39 -42.89 -12.16
N VAL A 317 -20.88 -43.50 -13.24
CA VAL A 317 -21.45 -43.37 -14.58
C VAL A 317 -21.36 -44.71 -15.32
N ALA A 318 -22.42 -45.09 -16.04
CA ALA A 318 -22.41 -46.32 -16.83
C ALA A 318 -21.58 -46.14 -18.10
N LYS A 319 -20.90 -47.20 -18.56
CA LYS A 319 -20.12 -47.21 -19.81
C LYS A 319 -20.92 -46.66 -20.99
N GLY A 320 -20.32 -45.74 -21.75
CA GLY A 320 -20.97 -45.07 -22.89
C GLY A 320 -21.92 -43.92 -22.52
N GLN A 321 -22.16 -43.64 -21.24
CA GLN A 321 -22.94 -42.49 -20.77
C GLN A 321 -22.04 -41.29 -20.44
N THR A 322 -22.65 -40.13 -20.22
CA THR A 322 -21.95 -38.88 -19.89
C THR A 322 -22.41 -38.30 -18.55
N GLN A 323 -21.57 -37.45 -17.96
CA GLN A 323 -21.88 -36.68 -16.75
C GLN A 323 -21.30 -35.27 -16.91
N GLN A 324 -22.13 -34.24 -16.79
CA GLN A 324 -21.64 -32.86 -16.73
C GLN A 324 -20.94 -32.61 -15.39
N LEU A 325 -19.75 -32.03 -15.43
CA LEU A 325 -19.02 -31.53 -14.27
C LEU A 325 -19.05 -29.99 -14.26
N THR A 326 -19.04 -29.40 -13.07
CA THR A 326 -18.87 -27.96 -12.86
C THR A 326 -17.65 -27.74 -11.97
N ALA A 327 -16.67 -26.98 -12.47
CA ALA A 327 -15.54 -26.48 -11.70
C ALA A 327 -15.84 -25.04 -11.24
N THR A 328 -16.04 -24.86 -9.93
CA THR A 328 -16.27 -23.55 -9.31
C THR A 328 -14.98 -23.06 -8.67
N ALA A 329 -14.50 -21.88 -9.08
CA ALA A 329 -13.39 -21.20 -8.42
C ALA A 329 -13.90 -20.32 -7.27
N THR A 330 -13.19 -20.32 -6.15
CA THR A 330 -13.32 -19.34 -5.07
C THR A 330 -12.17 -18.34 -5.19
N PHE A 331 -12.46 -17.05 -5.04
CA PHE A 331 -11.48 -15.97 -5.18
C PHE A 331 -11.07 -15.38 -3.82
N SER A 332 -10.00 -14.60 -3.82
CA SER A 332 -9.45 -13.93 -2.63
C SER A 332 -10.38 -12.90 -1.99
N ASP A 333 -11.40 -12.43 -2.71
CA ASP A 333 -12.45 -11.54 -2.19
C ASP A 333 -13.72 -12.29 -1.75
N ALA A 334 -13.60 -13.61 -1.54
CA ALA A 334 -14.68 -14.53 -1.18
C ALA A 334 -15.82 -14.66 -2.20
N THR A 335 -15.69 -14.08 -3.40
CA THR A 335 -16.60 -14.37 -4.52
C THR A 335 -16.31 -15.75 -5.11
N SER A 336 -17.25 -16.27 -5.90
CA SER A 336 -17.06 -17.50 -6.68
C SER A 336 -17.59 -17.36 -8.10
N SER A 337 -17.05 -18.17 -9.01
CA SER A 337 -17.49 -18.26 -10.40
C SER A 337 -17.35 -19.68 -10.91
N ASP A 338 -18.26 -20.09 -11.80
CA ASP A 338 -18.00 -21.20 -12.72
C ASP A 338 -16.77 -20.84 -13.57
N VAL A 339 -15.83 -21.78 -13.68
CA VAL A 339 -14.61 -21.69 -14.49
C VAL A 339 -14.43 -22.92 -15.39
N SER A 340 -15.45 -23.78 -15.53
CA SER A 340 -15.41 -25.09 -16.21
C SER A 340 -14.83 -25.05 -17.63
N ASN A 341 -15.08 -23.95 -18.35
CA ASN A 341 -14.60 -23.70 -19.72
C ASN A 341 -13.17 -23.09 -19.79
N SER A 342 -12.49 -22.94 -18.66
CA SER A 342 -11.21 -22.22 -18.53
C SER A 342 -10.20 -22.90 -17.59
N VAL A 343 -10.55 -24.08 -17.09
CA VAL A 343 -9.65 -24.97 -16.34
C VAL A 343 -9.03 -26.00 -17.30
N THR A 344 -7.81 -26.45 -16.98
CA THR A 344 -7.23 -27.64 -17.60
C THR A 344 -7.73 -28.86 -16.84
N TRP A 345 -8.61 -29.64 -17.47
CA TRP A 345 -9.07 -30.93 -16.95
C TRP A 345 -7.98 -32.01 -17.15
N THR A 346 -7.78 -32.86 -16.14
CA THR A 346 -6.82 -33.97 -16.16
C THR A 346 -7.50 -35.25 -15.66
N ILE A 347 -7.41 -36.35 -16.42
CA ILE A 347 -7.99 -37.67 -16.12
C ILE A 347 -7.19 -38.76 -16.86
N ASP A 348 -7.18 -40.01 -16.37
CA ASP A 348 -6.74 -41.14 -17.19
C ASP A 348 -7.79 -41.48 -18.26
N THR A 349 -7.44 -41.15 -19.51
CA THR A 349 -8.27 -41.33 -20.70
C THR A 349 -8.58 -42.79 -21.04
N ALA A 350 -7.90 -43.76 -20.43
CA ALA A 350 -8.23 -45.17 -20.61
C ALA A 350 -9.61 -45.54 -20.03
N THR A 351 -10.04 -44.87 -18.94
CA THR A 351 -11.32 -45.14 -18.27
C THR A 351 -12.41 -44.17 -18.71
N ALA A 352 -12.12 -42.87 -18.77
CA ALA A 352 -13.06 -41.83 -19.16
C ALA A 352 -12.35 -40.61 -19.75
N THR A 353 -13.03 -39.87 -20.63
CA THR A 353 -12.56 -38.59 -21.17
C THR A 353 -13.41 -37.44 -20.63
N VAL A 354 -12.94 -36.20 -20.80
CA VAL A 354 -13.68 -34.99 -20.38
C VAL A 354 -13.43 -33.87 -21.40
N SER A 355 -14.49 -33.15 -21.78
CA SER A 355 -14.39 -32.03 -22.74
C SER A 355 -13.86 -30.74 -22.11
N SER A 356 -13.55 -29.74 -22.93
CA SER A 356 -13.20 -28.38 -22.48
C SER A 356 -14.30 -27.73 -21.64
N GLU A 357 -15.56 -28.14 -21.81
CA GLU A 357 -16.73 -27.64 -21.09
C GLU A 357 -17.04 -28.47 -19.84
N GLY A 358 -16.22 -29.47 -19.49
CA GLY A 358 -16.43 -30.34 -18.33
C GLY A 358 -17.40 -31.50 -18.55
N LEU A 359 -17.76 -31.84 -19.79
CA LEU A 359 -18.60 -33.01 -20.07
C LEU A 359 -17.75 -34.28 -20.00
N LEU A 360 -17.88 -35.06 -18.93
CA LEU A 360 -17.24 -36.36 -18.77
C LEU A 360 -17.95 -37.42 -19.60
N SER A 361 -17.20 -38.27 -20.30
CA SER A 361 -17.70 -39.39 -21.10
C SER A 361 -17.04 -40.70 -20.65
N ALA A 362 -17.86 -41.69 -20.30
CA ALA A 362 -17.41 -42.98 -19.79
C ALA A 362 -16.98 -43.92 -20.93
N VAL A 363 -15.71 -44.35 -20.95
CA VAL A 363 -15.13 -45.11 -22.07
C VAL A 363 -15.01 -46.60 -21.75
N GLU A 364 -14.28 -46.97 -20.69
CA GLU A 364 -14.11 -48.37 -20.27
C GLU A 364 -14.35 -48.55 -18.77
N VAL A 365 -14.73 -49.77 -18.38
CA VAL A 365 -15.01 -50.13 -16.98
C VAL A 365 -13.74 -50.01 -16.15
N GLY A 366 -13.82 -49.26 -15.06
CA GLY A 366 -12.66 -49.00 -14.22
C GLY A 366 -12.87 -47.85 -13.24
N ASN A 367 -11.84 -47.59 -12.44
CA ASN A 367 -11.78 -46.45 -11.55
C ASN A 367 -10.64 -45.53 -12.02
N THR A 368 -10.92 -44.24 -12.12
CA THR A 368 -9.93 -43.20 -12.41
C THR A 368 -10.15 -42.00 -11.49
N THR A 369 -9.19 -41.09 -11.46
CA THR A 369 -9.29 -39.82 -10.75
C THR A 369 -9.21 -38.66 -11.73
N LEU A 370 -10.00 -37.62 -11.45
CA LEU A 370 -10.03 -36.39 -12.22
C LEU A 370 -9.68 -35.19 -11.33
N THR A 371 -8.97 -34.23 -11.91
CA THR A 371 -8.73 -32.90 -11.34
C THR A 371 -8.91 -31.81 -12.39
N ALA A 372 -9.11 -30.58 -11.94
CA ALA A 372 -9.13 -29.38 -12.76
C ALA A 372 -8.09 -28.37 -12.20
N THR A 373 -7.28 -27.77 -13.06
CA THR A 373 -6.24 -26.81 -12.66
C THR A 373 -6.37 -25.49 -13.41
N LYS A 374 -6.24 -24.36 -12.71
CA LYS A 374 -6.19 -23.00 -13.28
C LYS A 374 -5.36 -22.08 -12.40
N ASP A 375 -4.56 -21.20 -13.01
CA ASP A 375 -3.72 -20.21 -12.33
C ASP A 375 -2.80 -20.79 -11.22
N GLY A 376 -2.37 -22.05 -11.40
CA GLY A 376 -1.55 -22.79 -10.43
C GLY A 376 -2.32 -23.47 -9.30
N VAL A 377 -3.63 -23.23 -9.18
CA VAL A 377 -4.53 -23.88 -8.21
C VAL A 377 -5.13 -25.14 -8.83
N THR A 378 -5.04 -26.26 -8.12
CA THR A 378 -5.66 -27.54 -8.50
C THR A 378 -6.87 -27.82 -7.62
N SER A 379 -7.92 -28.41 -8.20
CA SER A 379 -9.16 -28.76 -7.51
C SER A 379 -8.99 -29.89 -6.49
N ASN A 380 -10.07 -30.18 -5.77
CA ASN A 380 -10.26 -31.50 -5.17
C ASN A 380 -10.11 -32.61 -6.23
N THR A 381 -9.64 -33.78 -5.79
CA THR A 381 -9.72 -35.01 -6.59
C THR A 381 -11.18 -35.47 -6.69
N VAL A 382 -11.63 -35.80 -7.89
CA VAL A 382 -12.90 -36.47 -8.14
C VAL A 382 -12.63 -37.94 -8.44
N ASN A 383 -13.20 -38.83 -7.64
CA ASN A 383 -13.17 -40.26 -7.94
C ASN A 383 -14.24 -40.56 -8.98
N VAL A 384 -13.84 -41.15 -10.11
CA VAL A 384 -14.73 -41.54 -11.22
C VAL A 384 -14.75 -43.05 -11.30
N ASN A 385 -15.92 -43.64 -11.09
CA ASN A 385 -16.19 -45.06 -11.25
C ASN A 385 -17.04 -45.26 -12.52
N VAL A 386 -16.46 -45.90 -13.52
CA VAL A 386 -17.18 -46.35 -14.73
C VAL A 386 -17.60 -47.80 -14.53
N PHE A 387 -18.90 -48.04 -14.49
CA PHE A 387 -19.48 -49.37 -14.31
C PHE A 387 -20.21 -49.85 -15.58
N ASP A 388 -20.46 -51.15 -15.66
CA ASP A 388 -21.23 -51.75 -16.75
C ASP A 388 -22.51 -52.38 -16.19
N LEU A 389 -23.66 -51.98 -16.76
CA LEU A 389 -24.97 -52.51 -16.41
C LEU A 389 -25.20 -53.93 -16.94
N ALA A 390 -24.39 -54.43 -17.87
CA ALA A 390 -24.30 -55.86 -18.19
C ALA A 390 -23.44 -56.65 -17.19
N GLY A 391 -22.63 -55.95 -16.39
CA GLY A 391 -21.85 -56.50 -15.27
C GLY A 391 -22.66 -56.60 -13.97
N PRO A 392 -22.00 -56.72 -12.80
CA PRO A 392 -22.65 -56.94 -11.50
C PRO A 392 -23.23 -55.65 -10.89
N TYR A 393 -23.84 -54.79 -11.71
CA TYR A 393 -24.41 -53.51 -11.30
C TYR A 393 -25.87 -53.35 -11.72
N ILE A 394 -26.62 -52.62 -10.91
CA ILE A 394 -27.97 -52.14 -11.22
C ILE A 394 -27.95 -50.61 -11.11
N ASP A 395 -28.65 -49.93 -12.01
CA ASP A 395 -28.94 -48.52 -11.87
C ASP A 395 -30.11 -48.33 -10.90
N ILE A 396 -30.05 -47.26 -10.13
CA ILE A 396 -31.11 -46.82 -9.22
C ILE A 396 -31.32 -45.34 -9.50
N PHE A 397 -32.34 -45.05 -10.29
CA PHE A 397 -32.54 -43.73 -10.89
C PHE A 397 -33.74 -43.01 -10.26
N ASP A 398 -33.51 -41.77 -9.80
CA ASP A 398 -34.55 -40.84 -9.37
C ASP A 398 -34.82 -39.83 -10.49
N THR A 399 -36.08 -39.70 -10.89
CA THR A 399 -36.52 -38.73 -11.92
C THR A 399 -36.76 -37.33 -11.35
N GLY A 400 -36.42 -37.10 -10.09
CA GLY A 400 -36.61 -35.84 -9.34
C GLY A 400 -37.85 -35.83 -8.45
N SER A 401 -38.55 -36.96 -8.34
CA SER A 401 -39.77 -37.12 -7.53
C SER A 401 -39.52 -37.77 -6.17
N GLY A 402 -38.31 -38.27 -5.91
CA GLY A 402 -38.01 -39.12 -4.77
C GLY A 402 -38.38 -40.60 -5.00
N LYS A 403 -39.05 -40.95 -6.10
CA LYS A 403 -39.24 -42.34 -6.50
C LYS A 403 -37.97 -42.87 -7.18
N LEU A 404 -37.58 -44.10 -6.83
CA LEU A 404 -36.44 -44.78 -7.44
C LEU A 404 -36.92 -45.86 -8.39
N PHE A 405 -36.32 -45.93 -9.57
CA PHE A 405 -36.56 -46.95 -10.59
C PHE A 405 -35.28 -47.77 -10.85
N THR A 406 -35.41 -49.07 -11.10
CA THR A 406 -34.30 -49.93 -11.55
C THR A 406 -34.37 -50.22 -13.04
N ASN A 407 -33.24 -50.48 -13.69
CA ASN A 407 -33.23 -51.21 -14.97
C ASN A 407 -33.65 -52.67 -14.78
N SER A 408 -33.84 -53.40 -15.89
CA SER A 408 -33.92 -54.87 -15.84
C SER A 408 -32.53 -55.42 -15.50
N PRO A 409 -32.41 -56.34 -14.52
CA PRO A 409 -31.11 -56.80 -14.05
C PRO A 409 -30.37 -57.62 -15.11
N SER A 410 -29.05 -57.42 -15.18
CA SER A 410 -28.17 -58.36 -15.87
C SER A 410 -28.16 -59.72 -15.16
N VAL A 411 -27.72 -60.75 -15.87
CA VAL A 411 -27.45 -62.06 -15.26
C VAL A 411 -26.39 -61.92 -14.16
N ALA A 412 -25.29 -61.21 -14.45
CA ALA A 412 -24.20 -61.00 -13.51
C ALA A 412 -24.65 -60.26 -12.23
N TYR A 413 -25.53 -59.26 -12.33
CA TYR A 413 -26.06 -58.56 -11.16
C TYR A 413 -26.98 -59.47 -10.34
N LEU A 414 -27.98 -60.09 -10.97
CA LEU A 414 -28.98 -60.87 -10.23
C LEU A 414 -28.35 -62.09 -9.53
N ASP A 415 -27.40 -62.76 -10.19
CA ASP A 415 -26.65 -63.86 -9.59
C ASP A 415 -25.79 -63.40 -8.41
N SER A 416 -25.15 -62.22 -8.51
CA SER A 416 -24.28 -61.71 -7.44
C SER A 416 -25.02 -61.33 -6.15
N ILE A 417 -26.34 -61.08 -6.23
CA ILE A 417 -27.20 -60.82 -5.07
C ILE A 417 -27.97 -62.07 -4.57
N GLY A 418 -27.65 -63.25 -5.10
CA GLY A 418 -28.25 -64.53 -4.69
C GLY A 418 -29.46 -64.99 -5.52
N GLY A 419 -29.75 -64.32 -6.65
CA GLY A 419 -30.80 -64.71 -7.59
C GLY A 419 -32.21 -64.22 -7.25
N SER A 420 -33.13 -64.47 -8.19
CA SER A 420 -34.57 -64.39 -7.98
C SER A 420 -35.27 -65.41 -8.90
N ALA A 421 -36.60 -65.46 -8.90
CA ALA A 421 -37.32 -66.23 -9.90
C ALA A 421 -37.19 -65.56 -11.29
N THR A 422 -36.78 -66.32 -12.30
CA THR A 422 -36.52 -65.86 -13.68
C THR A 422 -37.09 -66.87 -14.67
N ASP A 423 -37.32 -66.45 -15.92
CA ASP A 423 -37.85 -67.34 -16.96
C ASP A 423 -36.80 -67.68 -18.03
N ASP A 424 -36.14 -66.67 -18.57
CA ASP A 424 -34.99 -66.83 -19.46
C ASP A 424 -34.08 -65.59 -19.43
N SER A 425 -33.10 -65.53 -20.32
CA SER A 425 -32.29 -64.32 -20.55
C SER A 425 -32.24 -63.95 -22.03
N TYR A 426 -31.85 -62.69 -22.29
CA TYR A 426 -31.59 -62.18 -23.63
C TYR A 426 -30.24 -61.46 -23.68
N THR A 427 -29.48 -61.67 -24.77
CA THR A 427 -28.22 -60.98 -25.03
C THR A 427 -28.47 -59.69 -25.79
N GLU A 428 -28.37 -58.55 -25.10
CA GLU A 428 -28.28 -57.23 -25.71
C GLU A 428 -27.00 -57.12 -26.53
N SER A 429 -27.07 -56.48 -27.71
CA SER A 429 -25.96 -56.41 -28.68
C SER A 429 -25.12 -55.13 -28.63
N GLY A 430 -25.41 -54.22 -27.69
CA GLY A 430 -24.88 -52.84 -27.73
C GLY A 430 -25.75 -51.84 -28.50
N THR A 431 -26.82 -52.28 -29.18
CA THR A 431 -27.64 -51.43 -30.06
C THR A 431 -28.79 -50.71 -29.34
N TYR A 432 -29.47 -51.40 -28.41
CA TYR A 432 -30.60 -50.88 -27.63
C TYR A 432 -30.40 -51.11 -26.13
N GLY A 433 -29.18 -51.44 -25.73
CA GLY A 433 -28.81 -51.84 -24.39
C GLY A 433 -27.31 -52.12 -24.33
N PRO A 434 -26.71 -52.17 -23.13
CA PRO A 434 -25.31 -52.50 -22.96
C PRO A 434 -25.07 -53.96 -23.39
N SER A 435 -23.94 -54.24 -24.05
CA SER A 435 -23.70 -55.56 -24.64
C SER A 435 -23.53 -56.65 -23.58
N GLY A 436 -24.53 -57.52 -23.39
CA GLY A 436 -24.47 -58.61 -22.44
C GLY A 436 -25.83 -59.24 -22.10
N ASN A 437 -25.85 -60.13 -21.13
CA ASN A 437 -27.03 -60.95 -20.83
C ASN A 437 -27.90 -60.33 -19.73
N PHE A 438 -29.19 -60.17 -20.04
CA PHE A 438 -30.20 -59.63 -19.13
C PHE A 438 -31.31 -60.64 -18.88
N TYR A 439 -31.71 -60.78 -17.62
CA TYR A 439 -32.85 -61.64 -17.28
C TYR A 439 -34.16 -61.03 -17.78
N ARG A 440 -35.05 -61.93 -18.21
CA ARG A 440 -36.43 -61.65 -18.54
C ARG A 440 -37.34 -62.52 -17.68
N PHE A 441 -38.55 -62.01 -17.50
CA PHE A 441 -39.50 -62.45 -16.50
C PHE A 441 -40.90 -62.52 -17.10
N ASN A 442 -41.66 -63.55 -16.74
CA ASN A 442 -43.11 -63.52 -16.76
C ASN A 442 -43.61 -62.54 -15.67
N TRP A 443 -44.88 -62.13 -15.74
CA TRP A 443 -45.40 -61.10 -14.85
C TRP A 443 -45.33 -61.48 -13.36
N THR A 444 -45.51 -62.76 -13.02
CA THR A 444 -45.40 -63.27 -11.64
C THR A 444 -43.96 -63.16 -11.14
N ASN A 445 -43.00 -63.64 -11.93
CA ASN A 445 -41.57 -63.62 -11.57
C ASN A 445 -41.02 -62.18 -11.50
N ALA A 446 -41.55 -61.26 -12.31
CA ALA A 446 -41.22 -59.85 -12.26
C ALA A 446 -41.64 -59.19 -10.92
N ASN A 447 -42.74 -59.64 -10.28
CA ASN A 447 -43.11 -59.23 -8.92
C ASN A 447 -42.22 -59.87 -7.84
N VAL A 448 -41.79 -61.12 -8.05
CA VAL A 448 -40.83 -61.80 -7.15
C VAL A 448 -39.48 -61.07 -7.15
N LEU A 449 -39.00 -60.57 -8.30
CA LEU A 449 -37.80 -59.74 -8.39
C LEU A 449 -37.85 -58.52 -7.45
N CYS A 450 -38.94 -57.75 -7.49
CA CYS A 450 -39.07 -56.59 -6.61
C CYS A 450 -39.17 -57.00 -5.13
N THR A 451 -39.70 -58.19 -4.84
CA THR A 451 -39.70 -58.76 -3.49
C THR A 451 -38.30 -59.19 -3.03
N THR A 452 -37.45 -59.68 -3.94
CA THR A 452 -36.01 -59.88 -3.67
C THR A 452 -35.34 -58.56 -3.32
N TYR A 453 -35.59 -57.49 -4.08
CA TYR A 453 -35.03 -56.15 -3.79
C TYR A 453 -35.47 -55.59 -2.43
N ASN A 454 -36.70 -55.88 -1.98
CA ASN A 454 -37.16 -55.55 -0.62
C ASN A 454 -36.38 -56.28 0.46
N THR A 455 -36.15 -57.57 0.26
CA THR A 455 -35.41 -58.41 1.21
C THR A 455 -33.96 -57.94 1.37
N LEU A 456 -33.36 -57.46 0.28
CA LEU A 456 -32.00 -56.92 0.23
C LEU A 456 -31.89 -55.45 0.65
N SER A 457 -33.02 -54.77 0.91
CA SER A 457 -33.08 -53.33 1.15
C SER A 457 -32.38 -52.50 0.05
N LEU A 458 -32.59 -52.86 -1.23
CA LEU A 458 -31.89 -52.26 -2.37
C LEU A 458 -32.06 -50.72 -2.37
N GLY A 459 -30.97 -49.99 -2.56
CA GLY A 459 -30.97 -48.51 -2.49
C GLY A 459 -31.36 -47.95 -1.10
N GLY A 460 -31.30 -48.77 -0.05
CA GLY A 460 -31.79 -48.42 1.29
C GLY A 460 -33.31 -48.54 1.46
N ARG A 461 -34.03 -49.18 0.53
CA ARG A 461 -35.50 -49.21 0.50
C ARG A 461 -36.08 -50.63 0.47
N THR A 462 -37.23 -50.80 1.10
CA THR A 462 -37.89 -52.10 1.37
C THR A 462 -39.34 -52.17 0.86
N ASN A 463 -39.73 -51.23 -0.02
CA ASN A 463 -41.08 -51.05 -0.58
C ASN A 463 -41.10 -51.07 -2.14
N TRP A 464 -40.09 -51.69 -2.76
CA TRP A 464 -40.04 -52.00 -4.18
C TRP A 464 -41.22 -52.87 -4.63
N ARG A 465 -41.79 -52.52 -5.77
CA ARG A 465 -42.86 -53.22 -6.48
C ARG A 465 -42.67 -53.03 -7.98
N LEU A 466 -43.41 -53.75 -8.82
CA LEU A 466 -43.48 -53.35 -10.22
C LEU A 466 -44.05 -51.93 -10.36
N ALA A 467 -43.46 -51.17 -11.27
CA ALA A 467 -43.95 -49.86 -11.66
C ALA A 467 -45.32 -49.97 -12.33
N THR A 468 -46.19 -48.98 -12.11
CA THR A 468 -47.44 -48.87 -12.88
C THR A 468 -47.14 -48.38 -14.31
N ARG A 469 -48.10 -48.55 -15.21
CA ARG A 469 -48.02 -48.05 -16.60
C ARG A 469 -47.65 -46.57 -16.64
N ASP A 470 -48.25 -45.76 -15.79
CA ASP A 470 -48.07 -44.30 -15.79
C ASP A 470 -46.73 -43.90 -15.15
N GLU A 471 -46.22 -44.67 -14.18
CA GLU A 471 -44.86 -44.48 -13.66
C GLU A 471 -43.79 -44.78 -14.72
N LEU A 472 -43.93 -45.87 -15.50
CA LEU A 472 -43.00 -46.17 -16.58
C LEU A 472 -43.13 -45.21 -17.78
N LYS A 473 -44.35 -44.81 -18.13
CA LYS A 473 -44.61 -43.98 -19.30
C LYS A 473 -44.38 -42.50 -19.02
N VAL A 474 -45.02 -41.96 -17.99
CA VAL A 474 -45.07 -40.52 -17.73
C VAL A 474 -43.94 -40.08 -16.81
N GLU A 475 -43.71 -40.79 -15.71
CA GLU A 475 -42.71 -40.36 -14.72
C GLU A 475 -41.28 -40.74 -15.09
N LEU A 476 -41.09 -41.84 -15.85
CA LEU A 476 -39.77 -42.31 -16.30
C LEU A 476 -39.49 -41.92 -17.77
N TYR A 477 -40.23 -42.49 -18.73
CA TYR A 477 -39.94 -42.29 -20.15
C TYR A 477 -40.20 -40.85 -20.63
N ASP A 478 -41.36 -40.25 -20.36
CA ASP A 478 -41.65 -38.88 -20.84
C ASP A 478 -40.76 -37.81 -20.18
N ALA A 479 -40.19 -38.11 -18.99
CA ALA A 479 -39.22 -37.27 -18.31
C ALA A 479 -37.79 -37.40 -18.86
N SER A 480 -37.39 -38.60 -19.31
CA SER A 480 -35.98 -38.95 -19.59
C SER A 480 -35.70 -39.30 -21.06
N GLY A 481 -36.75 -39.55 -21.85
CA GLY A 481 -36.66 -40.09 -23.21
C GLY A 481 -36.23 -41.56 -23.24
N ASN A 482 -35.49 -41.92 -24.30
CA ASN A 482 -34.96 -43.27 -24.48
C ASN A 482 -33.96 -43.63 -23.36
N MET A 483 -34.33 -44.61 -22.54
CA MET A 483 -33.56 -45.01 -21.35
C MET A 483 -32.18 -45.61 -21.67
N PHE A 484 -31.96 -46.13 -22.88
CA PHE A 484 -30.62 -46.55 -23.31
C PHE A 484 -29.69 -45.35 -23.53
N THR A 485 -30.18 -44.28 -24.17
CA THR A 485 -29.38 -43.06 -24.39
C THR A 485 -29.29 -42.15 -23.17
N ALA A 486 -30.25 -42.25 -22.23
CA ALA A 486 -30.28 -41.42 -21.03
C ALA A 486 -29.53 -42.03 -19.84
N ARG A 487 -29.55 -43.36 -19.70
CA ARG A 487 -29.02 -44.10 -18.54
C ARG A 487 -28.22 -45.37 -18.88
N GLY A 488 -28.12 -45.75 -20.15
CA GLY A 488 -27.46 -47.00 -20.56
C GLY A 488 -28.26 -48.27 -20.25
N TRP A 489 -29.59 -48.16 -20.08
CA TRP A 489 -30.44 -49.32 -19.73
C TRP A 489 -30.63 -50.28 -20.90
N PRO A 490 -30.85 -51.59 -20.65
CA PRO A 490 -31.37 -52.54 -21.64
C PRO A 490 -32.80 -52.17 -22.05
N THR A 491 -33.05 -52.05 -23.35
CA THR A 491 -34.34 -51.63 -23.92
C THR A 491 -34.77 -52.40 -25.18
N SER A 492 -34.04 -53.47 -25.58
CA SER A 492 -34.47 -54.35 -26.70
C SER A 492 -35.85 -54.99 -26.49
N TYR A 493 -36.28 -55.15 -25.23
CA TYR A 493 -37.62 -55.60 -24.87
C TYR A 493 -38.35 -54.55 -24.05
N TYR A 494 -39.68 -54.62 -24.12
CA TYR A 494 -40.57 -53.81 -23.30
C TYR A 494 -40.50 -54.21 -21.82
N CYS A 495 -40.90 -53.28 -20.97
CA CYS A 495 -40.84 -53.41 -19.52
C CYS A 495 -42.24 -53.65 -18.93
N TRP A 496 -42.40 -54.68 -18.11
CA TRP A 496 -43.65 -55.02 -17.43
C TRP A 496 -44.14 -53.90 -16.50
N SER A 497 -45.46 -53.70 -16.46
CA SER A 497 -46.10 -52.88 -15.43
C SER A 497 -47.05 -53.69 -14.53
N ALA A 498 -47.32 -53.15 -13.35
CA ALA A 498 -48.33 -53.65 -12.41
C ALA A 498 -49.79 -53.34 -12.83
N THR A 499 -50.01 -52.60 -13.94
CA THR A 499 -51.34 -52.14 -14.32
C THR A 499 -52.05 -53.18 -15.21
N PRO A 500 -53.21 -53.73 -14.78
CA PRO A 500 -53.93 -54.75 -15.55
C PRO A 500 -54.69 -54.17 -16.75
N ASP A 501 -54.90 -55.02 -17.76
CA ASP A 501 -55.71 -54.79 -18.96
C ASP A 501 -56.54 -56.05 -19.24
N GLY A 502 -57.69 -56.20 -18.56
CA GLY A 502 -58.47 -57.43 -18.57
C GLY A 502 -57.72 -58.60 -17.92
N SER A 503 -57.43 -59.66 -18.68
CA SER A 503 -56.56 -60.78 -18.26
C SER A 503 -55.07 -60.56 -18.55
N SER A 504 -54.74 -59.50 -19.27
CA SER A 504 -53.38 -59.10 -19.64
C SER A 504 -52.86 -58.01 -18.70
N TYR A 505 -51.59 -57.63 -18.85
CA TYR A 505 -51.00 -56.47 -18.16
C TYR A 505 -50.34 -55.53 -19.16
N TYR A 506 -50.36 -54.23 -18.86
CA TYR A 506 -49.65 -53.25 -19.69
C TYR A 506 -48.13 -53.38 -19.56
N PHE A 507 -47.44 -53.01 -20.63
CA PHE A 507 -45.99 -52.82 -20.68
C PHE A 507 -45.65 -51.46 -21.30
N VAL A 508 -44.42 -51.00 -21.11
CA VAL A 508 -43.88 -49.78 -21.77
C VAL A 508 -42.57 -50.09 -22.48
N VAL A 509 -42.44 -49.67 -23.74
CA VAL A 509 -41.22 -49.80 -24.54
C VAL A 509 -40.27 -48.65 -24.20
N LEU A 510 -39.29 -48.87 -23.33
CA LEU A 510 -38.43 -47.80 -22.78
C LEU A 510 -37.46 -47.12 -23.78
N ILE A 511 -37.40 -47.61 -25.03
CA ILE A 511 -36.70 -46.93 -26.13
C ILE A 511 -37.55 -45.86 -26.85
N ASN A 512 -38.88 -46.00 -26.89
CA ASN A 512 -39.75 -45.12 -27.68
C ASN A 512 -41.10 -44.74 -27.03
N GLY A 513 -41.35 -45.16 -25.79
CA GLY A 513 -42.55 -44.82 -25.02
C GLY A 513 -43.84 -45.52 -25.47
N SER A 514 -43.78 -46.49 -26.40
CA SER A 514 -44.98 -47.21 -26.83
C SER A 514 -45.57 -48.04 -25.68
N VAL A 515 -46.90 -48.07 -25.60
CA VAL A 515 -47.66 -48.78 -24.56
C VAL A 515 -48.63 -49.75 -25.22
N SER A 516 -48.66 -50.99 -24.74
CA SER A 516 -49.63 -52.03 -25.12
C SER A 516 -49.73 -53.05 -23.97
N SER A 517 -50.54 -54.09 -24.12
CA SER A 517 -50.69 -55.17 -23.12
C SER A 517 -50.37 -56.55 -23.69
N LEU A 518 -50.03 -57.49 -22.80
CA LEU A 518 -49.69 -58.88 -23.10
C LEU A 518 -50.17 -59.86 -22.03
N ASP A 519 -50.29 -61.13 -22.43
CA ASP A 519 -50.57 -62.22 -21.51
C ASP A 519 -49.45 -62.33 -20.45
N PRO A 520 -49.78 -62.49 -19.14
CA PRO A 520 -48.80 -62.54 -18.06
C PRO A 520 -47.78 -63.69 -18.17
N SER A 521 -48.00 -64.70 -19.02
CA SER A 521 -47.00 -65.74 -19.30
C SER A 521 -45.89 -65.31 -20.27
N SER A 522 -45.94 -64.07 -20.79
CA SER A 522 -44.94 -63.54 -21.73
C SER A 522 -43.64 -63.13 -21.02
N THR A 523 -42.48 -63.43 -21.60
CA THR A 523 -41.18 -63.25 -20.93
C THR A 523 -40.45 -61.99 -21.41
N VAL A 524 -40.38 -60.95 -20.57
CA VAL A 524 -39.74 -59.65 -20.89
C VAL A 524 -39.10 -58.94 -19.69
N TYR A 525 -38.57 -57.74 -19.91
CA TYR A 525 -37.86 -56.96 -18.89
C TYR A 525 -38.77 -56.46 -17.78
N ALA A 526 -38.17 -56.22 -16.61
CA ALA A 526 -38.84 -55.73 -15.42
C ALA A 526 -38.12 -54.50 -14.87
N SER A 527 -38.88 -53.53 -14.37
CA SER A 527 -38.36 -52.36 -13.65
C SER A 527 -39.15 -52.25 -12.36
N CYS A 528 -38.43 -52.29 -11.24
CA CYS A 528 -39.02 -52.10 -9.93
C CYS A 528 -39.00 -50.61 -9.61
N VAL A 529 -40.11 -50.10 -9.05
CA VAL A 529 -40.21 -48.76 -8.49
C VAL A 529 -40.34 -48.83 -6.98
N SER A 530 -39.75 -47.86 -6.29
CA SER A 530 -39.89 -47.66 -4.85
C SER A 530 -40.29 -46.21 -4.57
N ASN A 531 -41.28 -46.03 -3.70
CA ASN A 531 -41.73 -44.71 -3.23
C ASN A 531 -40.76 -44.14 -2.16
N PRO A 532 -40.61 -42.80 -2.06
CA PRO A 532 -39.81 -42.14 -1.02
C PRO A 532 -40.28 -42.43 0.41
#